data_AF-A0A940BFQ3-F1
#
_entry.id   AF-A0A940BFQ3-F1
#
_cell.length_a   1.000
_cell.length_b   1.000
_cell.length_c   1.000
_cell.angle_alpha   90.00
_cell.angle_beta   90.00
_cell.angle_gamma   90.00
#
_symmetry.space_group_name_H-M   'P 1'
#
loop_
_entity.id
_entity.type
_entity.pdbx_description
1 polymer ?
#
loop_
_entity_poly.entity_id
_entity_poly.type
_entity_poly.pdbx_seq_one_letter_code
_entity_poly.pdbx_strand_id
1 'polypeptide(L)'
;LQDRNDSIQRSFRDIPMMPENLRGGSMVYLEGTKLESAQIAALLRTADYRVNEMSDIDATEESFKMLSGSGIKVLHIGTHGFYESEGDMENAGYKFFTATQQSNEDRSLSCSGLLFAGANSVLNPSRANEIPEGADDGVLTAKEISRMDFQGLDLVVLSACQTGLGEITGEGVFGLQRGFKKAGAQTIVMSLWKVADEPTQMLMVEFFKNLTTGQSKRAAFLAAQKAVRQKYPNPLYWAAFVMVDGI
;
A
#
# COMPACT_ATOMS: atom_id res chain seq x y z
N LEU A 1 15.68 22.72 45.45
CA LEU A 1 15.63 23.90 44.56
C LEU A 1 17.03 24.10 44.02
N GLN A 2 17.16 24.00 42.68
CA GLN A 2 18.30 24.41 41.85
C GLN A 2 19.64 23.70 42.10
N ASP A 3 20.52 23.49 41.14
CA ASP A 3 20.52 23.59 39.69
C ASP A 3 21.70 22.69 39.30
N ARG A 4 21.55 21.83 38.30
CA ARG A 4 22.72 21.22 37.64
C ARG A 4 22.59 21.47 36.14
N ASN A 5 23.32 22.50 35.71
CA ASN A 5 23.93 22.53 34.39
C ASN A 5 24.70 21.23 34.18
N ASP A 6 24.37 20.51 33.12
CA ASP A 6 25.38 19.98 32.22
C ASP A 6 24.81 19.91 30.80
N SER A 7 25.50 20.62 29.92
CA SER A 7 25.32 20.65 28.48
C SER A 7 25.45 19.26 27.88
N ILE A 8 24.42 18.79 27.18
CA ILE A 8 24.56 17.81 26.10
C ILE A 8 23.89 18.40 24.85
N GLN A 9 24.69 19.13 24.08
CA GLN A 9 24.52 19.15 22.63
C GLN A 9 24.70 17.71 22.11
N ARG A 10 23.62 17.10 21.66
CA ARG A 10 23.63 16.03 20.65
C ARG A 10 22.55 16.43 19.65
N SER A 11 22.87 17.29 18.67
CA SER A 11 23.39 16.84 17.39
C SER A 11 22.62 15.61 16.92
N PHE A 12 21.50 15.83 16.21
CA PHE A 12 20.83 14.83 15.38
C PHE A 12 21.68 14.47 14.13
N ARG A 13 22.99 14.32 14.31
CA ARG A 13 23.85 13.57 13.39
C ARG A 13 23.87 12.14 13.90
N ASP A 14 23.66 11.23 12.97
CA ASP A 14 23.80 9.78 13.11
C ASP A 14 22.56 9.03 13.64
N ILE A 15 21.37 9.37 13.10
CA ILE A 15 20.57 8.26 12.55
C ILE A 15 21.21 8.00 11.18
N PRO A 16 21.65 6.78 10.85
CA PRO A 16 22.14 6.51 9.50
C PRO A 16 21.00 6.78 8.50
N MET A 17 21.01 7.98 7.92
CA MET A 17 20.56 8.17 6.55
C MET A 17 21.59 7.46 5.70
N MET A 18 21.21 6.34 5.06
CA MET A 18 21.65 6.02 3.72
C MET A 18 20.64 5.12 3.01
N PRO A 19 20.53 5.27 1.69
CA PRO A 19 19.29 5.10 0.93
C PRO A 19 19.20 3.70 0.33
N GLU A 20 18.00 3.28 -0.07
CA GLU A 20 17.83 2.52 -1.32
C GLU A 20 16.36 2.50 -1.74
N ASN A 21 15.93 3.68 -2.18
CA ASN A 21 14.79 3.89 -3.07
C ASN A 21 15.10 3.09 -4.34
N LEU A 22 14.29 2.10 -4.72
CA LEU A 22 14.03 1.58 -6.09
C LEU A 22 15.22 1.44 -7.09
N ARG A 23 16.47 1.58 -6.63
CA ARG A 23 17.72 1.66 -7.39
C ARG A 23 18.73 0.80 -6.65
N GLY A 24 18.73 -0.49 -6.99
CA GLY A 24 19.84 -1.39 -6.64
C GLY A 24 19.71 -2.23 -5.36
N GLY A 25 18.72 -1.98 -4.49
CA GLY A 25 18.48 -2.78 -3.30
C GLY A 25 17.49 -3.92 -3.55
N SER A 26 17.83 -5.15 -3.16
CA SER A 26 16.89 -6.28 -3.11
C SER A 26 15.69 -5.90 -2.25
N MET A 27 14.45 -6.06 -2.75
CA MET A 27 13.26 -5.85 -1.90
C MET A 27 13.37 -6.69 -0.63
N VAL A 28 13.20 -6.04 0.52
CA VAL A 28 13.23 -6.69 1.84
C VAL A 28 11.94 -7.49 2.01
N TYR A 29 12.08 -8.74 2.42
CA TYR A 29 10.95 -9.60 2.75
C TYR A 29 10.16 -9.04 3.94
N LEU A 30 8.84 -8.96 3.81
CA LEU A 30 7.95 -8.43 4.84
C LEU A 30 7.39 -9.56 5.71
N GLU A 31 8.19 -10.05 6.66
CA GLU A 31 7.77 -11.16 7.53
C GLU A 31 6.50 -10.85 8.33
N GLY A 32 6.35 -9.59 8.78
CA GLY A 32 5.15 -9.13 9.48
C GLY A 32 3.87 -9.23 8.64
N THR A 33 3.97 -9.02 7.32
CA THR A 33 2.85 -9.06 6.38
C THR A 33 2.31 -10.48 6.17
N LYS A 34 3.17 -11.51 6.20
CA LYS A 34 2.74 -12.90 6.13
C LYS A 34 1.93 -13.30 7.36
N LEU A 35 2.37 -12.88 8.54
CA LEU A 35 1.63 -13.12 9.78
C LEU A 35 0.31 -12.33 9.83
N GLU A 36 0.30 -11.08 9.34
CA GLU A 36 -0.90 -10.26 9.22
C GLU A 36 -1.96 -10.92 8.32
N SER A 37 -1.59 -11.27 7.09
CA SER A 37 -2.48 -11.90 6.11
C SER A 37 -3.05 -13.24 6.60
N ALA A 38 -2.22 -14.09 7.19
CA ALA A 38 -2.65 -15.38 7.74
C ALA A 38 -3.69 -15.22 8.88
N GLN A 39 -3.50 -14.24 9.78
CA GLN A 39 -4.44 -13.96 10.87
C GLN A 39 -5.77 -13.40 10.33
N ILE A 40 -5.72 -12.48 9.37
CA ILE A 40 -6.91 -11.93 8.73
C ILE A 40 -7.69 -13.04 8.00
N ALA A 41 -6.99 -13.91 7.26
CA ALA A 41 -7.59 -15.04 6.57
C ALA A 41 -8.29 -15.99 7.55
N ALA A 42 -7.70 -16.27 8.71
CA ALA A 42 -8.33 -17.08 9.75
C ALA A 42 -9.60 -16.43 10.32
N LEU A 43 -9.59 -15.12 10.58
CA LEU A 43 -10.76 -14.37 11.05
C LEU A 43 -11.90 -14.41 10.02
N LEU A 44 -11.58 -14.16 8.75
CA LEU A 44 -12.56 -14.18 7.66
C LEU A 44 -13.16 -15.59 7.46
N ARG A 45 -12.34 -16.64 7.46
CA ARG A 45 -12.82 -18.04 7.37
C ARG A 45 -13.74 -18.39 8.54
N THR A 46 -13.42 -17.95 9.75
CA THR A 46 -14.26 -18.17 10.94
C THR A 46 -15.61 -17.47 10.84
N ALA A 47 -15.66 -16.34 10.13
CA ALA A 47 -16.88 -15.60 9.82
C ALA A 47 -17.57 -16.05 8.52
N ASP A 48 -17.26 -17.27 8.04
CA ASP A 48 -17.87 -17.92 6.87
C ASP A 48 -17.61 -17.21 5.52
N TYR A 49 -16.54 -16.42 5.43
CA TYR A 49 -16.08 -15.88 4.15
C TYR A 49 -15.28 -16.93 3.37
N ARG A 50 -15.52 -17.01 2.06
CA ARG A 50 -14.61 -17.70 1.14
C ARG A 50 -13.34 -16.85 0.95
N VAL A 51 -12.22 -17.33 1.46
CA VAL A 51 -10.93 -16.64 1.39
C VAL A 51 -10.05 -17.27 0.31
N ASN A 52 -9.58 -16.44 -0.63
CA ASN A 52 -8.48 -16.77 -1.53
C ASN A 52 -7.23 -16.02 -1.04
N GLU A 53 -6.17 -16.73 -0.72
CA GLU A 53 -4.95 -16.18 -0.12
C GLU A 53 -3.79 -16.42 -1.09
N MET A 54 -3.12 -15.35 -1.50
CA MET A 54 -1.94 -15.38 -2.35
C MET A 54 -0.79 -14.77 -1.57
N SER A 55 0.37 -15.42 -1.55
CA SER A 55 1.54 -14.97 -0.77
C SER A 55 2.84 -15.42 -1.43
N ASP A 56 3.96 -14.89 -0.94
CA ASP A 56 5.31 -15.21 -1.41
C ASP A 56 5.41 -15.13 -2.95
N ILE A 57 5.81 -16.22 -3.61
CA ILE A 57 6.00 -16.26 -5.08
C ILE A 57 4.70 -16.27 -5.88
N ASP A 58 3.58 -16.60 -5.24
CA ASP A 58 2.27 -16.68 -5.90
C ASP A 58 1.58 -15.31 -5.95
N ALA A 59 2.00 -14.35 -5.12
CA ALA A 59 1.49 -12.98 -5.10
C ALA A 59 2.15 -12.13 -6.21
N THR A 60 1.84 -12.48 -7.45
CA THR A 60 2.33 -11.81 -8.67
C THR A 60 1.37 -10.72 -9.14
N GLU A 61 1.87 -9.80 -9.97
CA GLU A 61 1.03 -8.84 -10.68
C GLU A 61 -0.06 -9.52 -11.52
N GLU A 62 0.29 -10.63 -12.21
CA GLU A 62 -0.66 -11.43 -12.99
C GLU A 62 -1.80 -11.96 -12.12
N SER A 63 -1.47 -12.53 -10.96
CA SER A 63 -2.45 -13.06 -10.01
C SER A 63 -3.40 -11.98 -9.48
N PHE A 64 -2.90 -10.75 -9.34
CA PHE A 64 -3.72 -9.60 -8.98
C PHE A 64 -4.65 -9.20 -10.13
N LYS A 65 -4.13 -9.11 -11.36
CA LYS A 65 -4.90 -8.75 -12.55
C LYS A 65 -6.05 -9.72 -12.80
N MET A 66 -5.88 -11.01 -12.48
CA MET A 66 -6.96 -12.02 -12.53
C MET A 66 -8.14 -11.74 -11.59
N LEU A 67 -8.01 -10.87 -10.59
CA LEU A 67 -9.12 -10.47 -9.72
C LEU A 67 -10.11 -9.53 -10.42
N SER A 68 -9.73 -8.91 -11.53
CA SER A 68 -10.61 -8.05 -12.34
C SER A 68 -11.85 -8.83 -12.80
N GLY A 69 -13.05 -8.32 -12.52
CA GLY A 69 -14.31 -8.96 -12.89
C GLY A 69 -14.68 -10.20 -12.07
N SER A 70 -13.89 -10.57 -11.05
CA SER A 70 -14.15 -11.78 -10.23
C SER A 70 -15.32 -11.63 -9.24
N GLY A 71 -15.81 -10.41 -9.02
CA GLY A 71 -16.91 -10.12 -8.08
C GLY A 71 -16.52 -10.16 -6.60
N ILE A 72 -15.23 -10.13 -6.27
CA ILE A 72 -14.74 -10.04 -4.89
C ILE A 72 -15.33 -8.83 -4.16
N LYS A 73 -15.64 -9.01 -2.86
CA LYS A 73 -16.25 -7.96 -2.02
C LYS A 73 -15.26 -7.30 -1.08
N VAL A 74 -14.24 -8.02 -0.67
CA VAL A 74 -13.21 -7.54 0.25
C VAL A 74 -11.84 -7.94 -0.29
N LEU A 75 -10.94 -6.97 -0.36
CA LEU A 75 -9.57 -7.15 -0.81
C LEU A 75 -8.61 -6.58 0.25
N HIS A 76 -7.66 -7.38 0.70
CA HIS A 76 -6.59 -6.93 1.59
C HIS A 76 -5.25 -7.19 0.91
N ILE A 77 -4.42 -6.15 0.82
CA ILE A 77 -3.13 -6.19 0.14
C ILE A 77 -2.08 -5.74 1.13
N GLY A 78 -1.20 -6.66 1.53
CA GLY A 78 0.00 -6.35 2.27
C GLY A 78 1.21 -6.47 1.35
N THR A 79 1.85 -5.36 1.01
CA THR A 79 3.05 -5.35 0.16
C THR A 79 3.81 -4.02 0.32
N HIS A 80 4.79 -3.76 -0.55
CA HIS A 80 5.43 -2.45 -0.68
C HIS A 80 4.65 -1.55 -1.64
N GLY A 81 4.42 -0.30 -1.24
CA GLY A 81 3.87 0.75 -2.10
C GLY A 81 4.95 1.78 -2.42
N PHE A 82 4.78 2.51 -3.51
CA PHE A 82 5.64 3.63 -3.85
C PHE A 82 4.84 4.82 -4.35
N TYR A 83 5.43 6.00 -4.19
CA TYR A 83 5.06 7.22 -4.88
C TYR A 83 6.35 8.00 -5.17
N GLU A 84 6.54 8.42 -6.42
CA GLU A 84 7.61 9.33 -6.83
C GLU A 84 7.04 10.40 -7.75
N SER A 85 7.61 11.60 -7.76
CA SER A 85 7.13 12.68 -8.64
C SER A 85 7.35 12.33 -10.12
N GLU A 86 6.58 12.95 -11.04
CA GLU A 86 6.78 12.72 -12.47
C GLU A 86 8.23 12.98 -12.92
N GLY A 87 8.82 14.07 -12.43
CA GLY A 87 10.21 14.40 -12.74
C GLY A 87 11.20 13.35 -12.24
N ASP A 88 10.97 12.80 -11.05
CA ASP A 88 11.82 11.74 -10.49
C ASP A 88 11.65 10.42 -11.26
N MET A 89 10.42 10.10 -11.69
CA MET A 89 10.13 8.93 -12.53
C MET A 89 10.81 9.03 -13.90
N GLU A 90 10.75 10.20 -14.55
CA GLU A 90 11.43 10.46 -15.82
C GLU A 90 12.95 10.34 -15.67
N ASN A 91 13.51 10.96 -14.64
CA ASN A 91 14.93 10.92 -14.35
C ASN A 91 15.43 9.50 -14.00
N ALA A 92 14.56 8.65 -13.46
CA ALA A 92 14.87 7.25 -13.21
C ALA A 92 14.78 6.37 -14.46
N GLY A 93 14.10 6.81 -15.51
CA GLY A 93 13.99 6.08 -16.76
C GLY A 93 13.22 4.76 -16.64
N TYR A 94 12.25 4.67 -15.71
CA TYR A 94 11.45 3.47 -15.55
C TYR A 94 10.60 3.21 -16.81
N LYS A 95 10.64 1.98 -17.32
CA LYS A 95 9.92 1.60 -18.53
C LYS A 95 8.41 1.66 -18.38
N PHE A 96 7.87 1.19 -17.25
CA PHE A 96 6.43 1.24 -16.96
C PHE A 96 5.90 2.68 -16.99
N PHE A 97 6.74 3.66 -16.62
CA PHE A 97 6.38 5.07 -16.67
C PHE A 97 6.45 5.61 -18.11
N THR A 98 7.51 5.30 -18.86
CA THR A 98 7.77 5.91 -20.17
C THR A 98 7.00 5.29 -21.34
N ALA A 99 6.57 4.03 -21.25
CA ALA A 99 6.10 3.26 -22.41
C ALA A 99 4.71 3.64 -22.95
N THR A 100 3.82 4.30 -22.20
CA THR A 100 2.38 4.35 -22.60
C THR A 100 1.60 5.59 -22.16
N GLN A 101 2.24 6.74 -21.97
CA GLN A 101 1.53 7.93 -21.45
C GLN A 101 0.73 8.65 -22.55
N GLN A 102 -0.60 8.51 -22.51
CA GLN A 102 -1.52 9.09 -23.50
C GLN A 102 -2.21 10.38 -22.99
N SER A 103 -2.25 10.62 -21.68
CA SER A 103 -2.89 11.78 -21.06
C SER A 103 -2.14 12.21 -19.79
N ASN A 104 -2.32 13.48 -19.35
CA ASN A 104 -1.75 13.96 -18.08
C ASN A 104 -2.21 13.12 -16.87
N GLU A 105 -3.48 12.71 -16.83
CA GLU A 105 -3.99 11.84 -15.76
C GLU A 105 -3.28 10.49 -15.75
N ASP A 106 -3.00 9.89 -16.92
CA ASP A 106 -2.25 8.63 -17.01
C ASP A 106 -0.82 8.77 -16.46
N ARG A 107 -0.20 9.95 -16.62
CA ARG A 107 1.14 10.23 -16.06
C ARG A 107 1.09 10.27 -14.54
N SER A 108 0.19 11.08 -13.99
CA SER A 108 -0.05 11.21 -12.55
C SER A 108 -0.37 9.88 -11.87
N LEU A 109 -1.21 9.05 -12.50
CA LEU A 109 -1.56 7.73 -11.96
C LEU A 109 -0.40 6.73 -12.03
N SER A 110 0.54 6.90 -12.96
CA SER A 110 1.73 6.03 -13.08
C SER A 110 2.81 6.36 -12.05
N CYS A 111 2.72 7.50 -11.37
CA CYS A 111 3.63 7.91 -10.29
C CYS A 111 3.46 7.13 -8.99
N SER A 112 2.40 6.33 -8.86
CA SER A 112 2.16 5.51 -7.67
C SER A 112 1.78 4.09 -8.05
N GLY A 113 2.14 3.13 -7.20
CA GLY A 113 1.86 1.72 -7.45
C GLY A 113 2.17 0.82 -6.27
N LEU A 114 1.96 -0.47 -6.51
CA LEU A 114 2.25 -1.57 -5.60
C LEU A 114 3.28 -2.48 -6.25
N LEU A 115 4.21 -2.99 -5.45
CA LEU A 115 5.23 -3.93 -5.89
C LEU A 115 4.77 -5.35 -5.52
N PHE A 116 4.91 -6.30 -6.43
CA PHE A 116 4.53 -7.71 -6.26
C PHE A 116 5.75 -8.63 -6.45
N ALA A 117 5.54 -9.94 -6.27
CA ALA A 117 6.56 -10.93 -6.60
C ALA A 117 7.02 -10.75 -8.05
N GLY A 118 8.33 -10.62 -8.25
CA GLY A 118 8.94 -10.36 -9.56
C GLY A 118 9.47 -8.94 -9.77
N ALA A 119 9.02 -7.93 -8.99
CA ALA A 119 9.41 -6.53 -9.21
C ALA A 119 10.92 -6.23 -9.10
N ASN A 120 11.71 -7.10 -8.44
CA ASN A 120 13.16 -6.92 -8.31
C ASN A 120 13.88 -6.79 -9.67
N SER A 121 13.31 -7.37 -10.72
CA SER A 121 13.88 -7.31 -12.08
C SER A 121 13.77 -5.92 -12.72
N VAL A 122 12.73 -5.15 -12.35
CA VAL A 122 12.47 -3.79 -12.87
C VAL A 122 13.23 -2.72 -12.08
N LEU A 123 13.41 -2.94 -10.77
CA LEU A 123 14.15 -2.04 -9.89
C LEU A 123 15.66 -2.07 -10.10
N ASN A 124 16.14 -3.00 -10.93
CA ASN A 124 17.51 -3.01 -11.41
C ASN A 124 17.55 -2.45 -12.85
N PRO A 125 18.07 -1.23 -13.06
CA PRO A 125 18.16 -0.61 -14.39
C PRO A 125 18.92 -1.47 -15.41
N SER A 126 19.82 -2.34 -14.94
CA SER A 126 20.59 -3.25 -15.79
C SER A 126 19.76 -4.41 -16.34
N ARG A 127 18.63 -4.75 -15.71
CA ARG A 127 17.73 -5.84 -16.10
C ARG A 127 16.37 -5.38 -16.62
N ALA A 128 16.05 -4.09 -16.49
CA ALA A 128 14.83 -3.50 -17.05
C ALA A 128 14.69 -3.71 -18.58
N ASN A 129 15.80 -3.96 -19.28
CA ASN A 129 15.80 -4.28 -20.71
C ASN A 129 15.44 -5.74 -21.08
N GLU A 130 15.31 -6.63 -20.09
CA GLU A 130 15.05 -8.06 -20.31
C GLU A 130 13.57 -8.43 -20.26
N ILE A 131 12.69 -7.52 -19.80
CA ILE A 131 11.25 -7.76 -19.71
C ILE A 131 10.60 -7.38 -21.06
N PRO A 132 9.93 -8.32 -21.76
CA PRO A 132 9.21 -8.04 -22.99
C PRO A 132 8.17 -6.93 -22.79
N GLU A 133 7.98 -6.11 -23.82
CA GLU A 133 6.95 -5.06 -23.81
C GLU A 133 5.56 -5.71 -23.64
N GLY A 134 4.86 -5.37 -22.55
CA GLY A 134 3.55 -5.94 -22.20
C GLY A 134 3.59 -7.21 -21.33
N ALA A 135 4.77 -7.69 -20.93
CA ALA A 135 4.87 -8.72 -19.89
C ALA A 135 4.74 -8.08 -18.49
N ASP A 136 4.13 -8.81 -17.55
CA ASP A 136 4.03 -8.38 -16.15
C ASP A 136 5.43 -8.23 -15.57
N ASP A 137 5.68 -7.06 -15.01
CA ASP A 137 6.99 -6.61 -14.55
C ASP A 137 7.07 -6.61 -13.01
N GLY A 138 5.95 -6.96 -12.35
CA GLY A 138 5.79 -7.02 -10.91
C GLY A 138 5.39 -5.67 -10.31
N VAL A 139 5.19 -4.63 -11.12
CA VAL A 139 4.85 -3.27 -10.70
C VAL A 139 3.42 -2.96 -11.14
N LEU A 140 2.49 -2.99 -10.20
CA LEU A 140 1.10 -2.64 -10.49
C LEU A 140 0.85 -1.15 -10.23
N THR A 141 0.71 -0.36 -11.29
CA THR A 141 0.50 1.08 -11.19
C THR A 141 -0.96 1.45 -10.89
N ALA A 142 -1.21 2.63 -10.32
CA ALA A 142 -2.58 3.13 -10.14
C ALA A 142 -3.31 3.34 -11.48
N LYS A 143 -2.56 3.59 -12.56
CA LYS A 143 -3.08 3.66 -13.93
C LYS A 143 -3.66 2.32 -14.36
N GLU A 144 -2.94 1.23 -14.17
CA GLU A 144 -3.42 -0.11 -14.51
C GLU A 144 -4.63 -0.49 -13.67
N ILE A 145 -4.57 -0.24 -12.35
CA ILE A 145 -5.71 -0.47 -11.45
C ILE A 145 -6.94 0.30 -11.95
N SER A 146 -6.78 1.55 -12.42
CA SER A 146 -7.90 2.36 -12.92
C SER A 146 -8.64 1.79 -14.13
N ARG A 147 -8.03 0.82 -14.82
CA ARG A 147 -8.57 0.13 -15.99
C ARG A 147 -9.12 -1.26 -15.67
N MET A 148 -9.01 -1.69 -14.40
CA MET A 148 -9.58 -2.96 -13.93
C MET A 148 -11.08 -2.82 -13.63
N ASP A 149 -11.77 -3.96 -13.55
CA ASP A 149 -13.15 -4.04 -13.10
C ASP A 149 -13.23 -4.56 -11.66
N PHE A 150 -13.42 -3.63 -10.74
CA PHE A 150 -13.72 -3.89 -9.34
C PHE A 150 -15.12 -3.42 -8.96
N GLN A 151 -16.08 -3.45 -9.90
CA GLN A 151 -17.46 -3.15 -9.59
C GLN A 151 -18.00 -4.09 -8.51
N GLY A 152 -18.53 -3.48 -7.44
CA GLY A 152 -19.05 -4.20 -6.29
C GLY A 152 -17.99 -4.65 -5.29
N LEU A 153 -16.73 -4.24 -5.43
CA LEU A 153 -15.71 -4.31 -4.38
C LEU A 153 -16.10 -3.33 -3.26
N ASP A 154 -16.54 -3.86 -2.13
CA ASP A 154 -17.05 -3.07 -1.01
C ASP A 154 -15.92 -2.45 -0.17
N LEU A 155 -14.81 -3.18 -0.02
CA LEU A 155 -13.67 -2.75 0.80
C LEU A 155 -12.35 -3.20 0.18
N VAL A 156 -11.42 -2.26 0.00
CA VAL A 156 -9.99 -2.54 -0.22
C VAL A 156 -9.15 -1.97 0.92
N VAL A 157 -8.23 -2.77 1.45
CA VAL A 157 -7.26 -2.38 2.48
C VAL A 157 -5.87 -2.46 1.91
N LEU A 158 -5.19 -1.33 1.83
CA LEU A 158 -3.81 -1.19 1.37
C LEU A 158 -2.88 -1.11 2.59
N SER A 159 -2.43 -2.28 3.07
CA SER A 159 -1.44 -2.42 4.13
C SER A 159 -0.03 -2.30 3.56
N ALA A 160 0.24 -1.14 2.96
CA ALA A 160 1.52 -0.82 2.34
C ALA A 160 1.86 0.64 2.60
N CYS A 161 3.16 0.93 2.71
CA CYS A 161 3.65 2.28 3.02
C CYS A 161 3.24 3.28 1.93
N GLN A 162 2.88 4.50 2.36
CA GLN A 162 2.65 5.66 1.47
C GLN A 162 1.56 5.45 0.41
N THR A 163 0.61 4.54 0.64
CA THR A 163 -0.43 4.19 -0.33
C THR A 163 -1.50 5.26 -0.54
N GLY A 164 -1.60 6.23 0.38
CA GLY A 164 -2.44 7.42 0.26
C GLY A 164 -1.76 8.62 -0.38
N LEU A 165 -0.46 8.52 -0.73
CA LEU A 165 0.24 9.56 -1.47
C LEU A 165 -0.06 9.48 -2.96
N GLY A 166 0.06 10.61 -3.63
CA GLY A 166 -0.20 10.78 -5.06
C GLY A 166 0.04 12.23 -5.46
N GLU A 167 -0.03 12.51 -6.75
CA GLU A 167 0.07 13.88 -7.24
C GLU A 167 -1.14 14.69 -6.76
N ILE A 168 -0.90 15.83 -6.11
CA ILE A 168 -1.97 16.68 -5.58
C ILE A 168 -2.32 17.73 -6.63
N THR A 169 -3.55 17.68 -7.12
CA THR A 169 -4.10 18.66 -8.07
C THR A 169 -5.31 19.38 -7.46
N GLY A 170 -5.87 20.36 -8.17
CA GLY A 170 -7.14 20.99 -7.79
C GLY A 170 -8.33 20.02 -7.71
N GLU A 171 -8.24 18.85 -8.35
CA GLU A 171 -9.27 17.80 -8.32
C GLU A 171 -9.04 16.74 -7.23
N GLY A 172 -8.01 16.92 -6.39
CA GLY A 172 -7.63 15.97 -5.35
C GLY A 172 -6.37 15.19 -5.71
N VAL A 173 -6.20 14.03 -5.06
CA VAL A 173 -4.97 13.23 -5.13
C VAL A 173 -5.07 12.17 -6.22
N PHE A 174 -4.13 12.21 -7.16
CA PHE A 174 -3.97 11.26 -8.24
C PHE A 174 -2.96 10.21 -7.82
N GLY A 175 -3.47 9.06 -7.40
CA GLY A 175 -2.66 7.92 -6.98
C GLY A 175 -3.52 6.67 -6.82
N LEU A 176 -3.07 5.71 -6.01
CA LEU A 176 -3.79 4.44 -5.78
C LEU A 176 -5.25 4.64 -5.41
N GLN A 177 -5.58 5.66 -4.61
CA GLN A 177 -6.97 5.96 -4.27
C GLN A 177 -7.84 6.24 -5.51
N ARG A 178 -7.36 7.06 -6.46
CA ARG A 178 -8.10 7.41 -7.68
C ARG A 178 -8.14 6.20 -8.61
N GLY A 179 -7.07 5.41 -8.67
CA GLY A 179 -7.05 4.13 -9.39
C GLY A 179 -8.15 3.18 -8.93
N PHE A 180 -8.20 2.84 -7.64
CA PHE A 180 -9.22 1.95 -7.09
C PHE A 180 -10.64 2.53 -7.18
N LYS A 181 -10.82 3.85 -7.01
CA LYS A 181 -12.14 4.48 -7.20
C LYS A 181 -12.62 4.38 -8.65
N LYS A 182 -11.75 4.63 -9.64
CA LYS A 182 -12.08 4.48 -11.07
C LYS A 182 -12.43 3.03 -11.42
N ALA A 183 -11.78 2.06 -10.78
CA ALA A 183 -12.09 0.64 -10.93
C ALA A 183 -13.42 0.22 -10.29
N GLY A 184 -14.03 1.05 -9.42
CA GLY A 184 -15.32 0.79 -8.80
C GLY A 184 -15.28 0.37 -7.31
N ALA A 185 -14.13 0.51 -6.64
CA ALA A 185 -14.03 0.22 -5.21
C ALA A 185 -14.81 1.22 -4.35
N GLN A 186 -15.65 0.73 -3.43
CA GLN A 186 -16.49 1.59 -2.58
C GLN A 186 -15.73 2.20 -1.41
N THR A 187 -15.11 1.39 -0.56
CA THR A 187 -14.31 1.87 0.57
C THR A 187 -12.84 1.51 0.40
N ILE A 188 -11.96 2.47 0.69
CA ILE A 188 -10.50 2.29 0.64
C ILE A 188 -9.93 2.60 2.02
N VAL A 189 -9.13 1.69 2.58
CA VAL A 189 -8.27 1.97 3.75
C VAL A 189 -6.83 2.01 3.25
N MET A 190 -6.11 3.09 3.54
CA MET A 190 -4.74 3.32 3.04
C MET A 190 -3.90 4.14 4.01
N SER A 191 -2.57 4.10 3.88
CA SER A 191 -1.65 4.79 4.77
C SER A 191 -1.14 6.13 4.19
N LEU A 192 -1.05 7.15 5.03
CA LEU A 192 -0.57 8.49 4.67
C LEU A 192 0.98 8.59 4.67
N TRP A 193 1.65 7.75 5.46
CA TRP A 193 3.11 7.73 5.59
C TRP A 193 3.65 6.31 5.76
N LYS A 194 4.97 6.19 5.94
CA LYS A 194 5.64 4.92 6.22
C LYS A 194 5.21 4.39 7.58
N VAL A 195 4.73 3.15 7.63
CA VAL A 195 4.18 2.54 8.84
C VAL A 195 5.16 1.54 9.44
N ALA A 196 5.04 1.29 10.75
CA ALA A 196 5.80 0.25 11.43
C ALA A 196 5.03 -1.07 11.39
N ASP A 197 5.74 -2.19 11.29
CA ASP A 197 5.15 -3.51 11.06
C ASP A 197 4.20 -3.94 12.19
N GLU A 198 4.66 -3.99 13.46
CA GLU A 198 3.82 -4.49 14.57
C GLU A 198 2.54 -3.66 14.80
N PRO A 199 2.60 -2.30 14.84
CA PRO A 199 1.38 -1.51 15.01
C PRO A 199 0.42 -1.65 13.83
N THR A 200 0.93 -1.83 12.62
CA THR A 200 0.10 -2.04 11.41
C THR A 200 -0.61 -3.38 11.47
N GLN A 201 0.13 -4.46 11.78
CA GLN A 201 -0.46 -5.78 12.00
C GLN A 201 -1.56 -5.74 13.05
N MET A 202 -1.30 -5.09 14.19
CA MET A 202 -2.31 -4.94 15.24
C MET A 202 -3.55 -4.18 14.74
N LEU A 203 -3.35 -3.10 13.98
CA LEU A 203 -4.45 -2.32 13.41
C LEU A 203 -5.31 -3.18 12.47
N MET A 204 -4.69 -3.91 11.54
CA MET A 204 -5.40 -4.68 10.52
C MET A 204 -6.14 -5.87 11.14
N VAL A 205 -5.49 -6.60 12.05
CA VAL A 205 -6.12 -7.73 12.74
C VAL A 205 -7.30 -7.27 13.60
N GLU A 206 -7.15 -6.19 14.39
CA GLU A 206 -8.27 -5.65 15.16
C GLU A 206 -9.37 -5.08 14.27
N PHE A 207 -9.04 -4.47 13.12
CA PHE A 207 -10.03 -3.98 12.18
C PHE A 207 -10.88 -5.13 11.62
N PHE A 208 -10.26 -6.19 11.09
CA PHE A 208 -10.98 -7.34 10.55
C PHE A 208 -11.75 -8.12 11.61
N LYS A 209 -11.21 -8.22 12.83
CA LYS A 209 -11.92 -8.81 13.98
C LYS A 209 -13.18 -8.03 14.34
N ASN A 210 -13.11 -6.70 14.39
CA ASN A 210 -14.30 -5.88 14.63
C ASN A 210 -15.29 -5.92 13.46
N LEU A 211 -14.80 -5.97 12.22
CA LEU A 211 -15.64 -6.07 11.03
C LEU A 211 -16.42 -7.40 10.99
N THR A 212 -15.74 -8.51 11.24
CA THR A 212 -16.34 -9.87 11.23
C THR A 212 -17.32 -10.12 12.38
N THR A 213 -17.34 -9.26 13.41
CA THR A 213 -18.35 -9.30 14.49
C THR A 213 -19.58 -8.45 14.20
N GLY A 214 -19.72 -7.93 12.98
CA GLY A 214 -20.91 -7.21 12.51
C GLY A 214 -20.88 -5.69 12.70
N GLN A 215 -19.75 -5.12 13.12
CA GLN A 215 -19.62 -3.66 13.16
C GLN A 215 -19.54 -3.09 11.74
N SER A 216 -20.02 -1.85 11.57
CA SER A 216 -19.80 -1.11 10.32
C SER A 216 -18.30 -0.88 10.06
N LYS A 217 -17.90 -0.74 8.80
CA LYS A 217 -16.51 -0.46 8.39
C LYS A 217 -15.89 0.68 9.21
N ARG A 218 -16.60 1.81 9.32
CA ARG A 218 -16.15 2.97 10.10
C ARG A 218 -16.01 2.67 11.60
N ALA A 219 -16.99 2.00 12.20
CA ALA A 219 -16.95 1.66 13.62
C ALA A 219 -15.79 0.70 13.94
N ALA A 220 -15.62 -0.33 13.11
CA ALA A 220 -14.54 -1.29 13.22
C ALA A 220 -13.15 -0.62 13.09
N PHE A 221 -13.01 0.31 12.15
CA PHE A 221 -11.75 1.03 11.93
C PHE A 221 -11.40 1.94 13.11
N LEU A 222 -12.36 2.71 13.62
CA LEU A 222 -12.16 3.55 14.80
C LEU A 222 -11.84 2.73 16.06
N ALA A 223 -12.48 1.57 16.23
CA ALA A 223 -12.19 0.63 17.32
C ALA A 223 -10.74 0.10 17.23
N ALA A 224 -10.29 -0.26 16.02
CA ALA A 224 -8.92 -0.69 15.79
C ALA A 224 -7.89 0.42 16.09
N GLN A 225 -8.13 1.65 15.60
CA GLN A 225 -7.25 2.80 15.91
C GLN A 225 -7.17 3.06 17.41
N LYS A 226 -8.29 2.92 18.14
CA LYS A 226 -8.32 3.06 19.60
C LYS A 226 -7.49 1.97 20.29
N ALA A 227 -7.59 0.72 19.83
CA ALA A 227 -6.82 -0.39 20.38
C ALA A 227 -5.31 -0.19 20.18
N VAL A 228 -4.88 0.22 18.98
CA VAL A 228 -3.47 0.53 18.70
C VAL A 228 -3.01 1.71 19.55
N ARG A 229 -3.81 2.79 19.64
CA ARG A 229 -3.48 3.96 20.48
C ARG A 229 -3.27 3.61 21.95
N GLN A 230 -3.98 2.64 22.49
CA GLN A 230 -3.80 2.22 23.89
C GLN A 230 -2.44 1.56 24.12
N LYS A 231 -1.96 0.76 23.17
CA LYS A 231 -0.65 0.09 23.24
C LYS A 231 0.50 0.98 22.77
N TYR A 232 0.26 1.79 21.74
CA TYR A 232 1.19 2.69 21.09
C TYR A 232 0.61 4.13 21.07
N PRO A 233 0.79 4.93 22.15
CA PRO A 233 0.13 6.23 22.28
C PRO A 233 0.53 7.28 21.24
N ASN A 234 1.73 7.16 20.65
CA ASN A 234 2.22 8.09 19.65
C ASN A 234 1.34 8.03 18.36
N PRO A 235 0.77 9.16 17.91
CA PRO A 235 -0.04 9.23 16.68
C PRO A 235 0.61 8.66 15.44
N LEU A 236 1.94 8.65 15.38
CA LEU A 236 2.71 8.09 14.27
C LEU A 236 2.33 6.62 13.96
N TYR A 237 1.85 5.87 14.97
CA TYR A 237 1.48 4.46 14.84
C TYR A 237 0.01 4.18 14.57
N TRP A 238 -0.93 5.00 15.06
CA TRP A 238 -2.37 4.72 14.93
C TRP A 238 -3.12 5.68 14.00
N ALA A 239 -2.58 6.86 13.73
CA ALA A 239 -3.18 7.86 12.85
C ALA A 239 -2.70 7.76 11.39
N ALA A 240 -1.83 6.79 11.09
CA ALA A 240 -1.24 6.63 9.77
C ALA A 240 -2.24 6.21 8.71
N PHE A 241 -3.30 5.50 9.09
CA PHE A 241 -4.31 5.01 8.16
C PHE A 241 -5.54 5.92 8.14
N VAL A 242 -6.11 6.06 6.95
CA VAL A 242 -7.37 6.74 6.71
C VAL A 242 -8.32 5.82 5.95
N MET A 243 -9.61 6.03 6.14
CA MET A 243 -10.69 5.36 5.41
C MET A 243 -11.37 6.38 4.50
N VAL A 244 -11.46 6.06 3.21
CA VAL A 244 -12.08 6.88 2.16
C VAL A 244 -13.24 6.10 1.54
N ASP A 245 -14.45 6.50 1.90
CA ASP A 245 -15.69 5.96 1.35
C ASP A 245 -16.08 6.66 0.05
N GLY A 246 -16.82 5.97 -0.81
CA GLY A 246 -17.52 6.58 -1.93
C GLY A 246 -18.73 7.34 -1.41
N ILE A 247 -18.97 8.54 -1.96
CA ILE A 247 -20.23 9.25 -1.79
C ILE A 247 -21.27 8.59 -2.70
#